data_AF-A0A7Y7IH04-F1
#
_entry.id   AF-A0A7Y7IH04-F1
#
_cell.length_a   1.000
_cell.length_b   1.000
_cell.length_c   1.000
_cell.angle_alpha   90.00
_cell.angle_beta   90.00
_cell.angle_gamma   90.00
#
_symmetry.space_group_name_H-M   'P 1'
#
loop_
_entity.id
_entity.type
_entity.pdbx_description
1 polymer ?
#
loop_
_entity_poly.entity_id
_entity_poly.type
_entity_poly.pdbx_seq_one_letter_code
_entity_poly.pdbx_strand_id
1 'polypeptide(L)' 'MPAWADAGGNVVICVKNSGKFTTRYPTVEFQEAAHLDEGGIWPAPYALQEGSPAGEGKVAEVVKAAAS' A
#
# COMPACT_ATOMS: atom_id res chain seq x y z
N MET A 1 -10.37 -6.25 5.69
CA MET A 1 -9.19 -5.53 5.21
C MET A 1 -8.43 -6.59 4.45
N PRO A 2 -8.58 -6.65 3.12
CA PRO A 2 -7.80 -7.56 2.30
C PRO A 2 -6.31 -7.28 2.50
N ALA A 3 -5.50 -8.34 2.46
CA ALA A 3 -4.06 -8.28 2.64
C ALA A 3 -3.38 -9.28 1.69
N TRP A 4 -2.16 -8.97 1.27
CA TRP A 4 -1.33 -9.79 0.40
C TRP A 4 0.03 -10.01 1.03
N ALA A 5 0.49 -11.25 0.98
CA ALA A 5 1.75 -11.68 1.55
C ALA A 5 2.80 -11.96 0.47
N ASP A 6 4.06 -11.86 0.86
CA ASP A 6 5.20 -12.35 0.07
C ASP A 6 5.22 -13.89 0.00
N ALA A 7 6.24 -14.44 -0.66
CA ALA A 7 6.44 -15.89 -0.75
C ALA A 7 6.75 -16.55 0.61
N GLY A 8 7.21 -15.78 1.60
CA GLY A 8 7.47 -16.22 2.97
C GLY A 8 6.23 -16.20 3.86
N GLY A 9 5.09 -15.70 3.38
CA GLY A 9 3.86 -15.55 4.15
C GLY A 9 3.80 -14.28 5.00
N ASN A 10 4.75 -13.36 4.86
CA ASN A 10 4.73 -12.08 5.56
C ASN A 10 3.79 -11.12 4.82
N VAL A 11 2.88 -10.47 5.54
CA VAL A 11 1.99 -9.48 4.92
C VAL A 11 2.81 -8.27 4.49
N VAL A 12 2.71 -7.89 3.21
CA VAL A 12 3.43 -6.74 2.62
C VAL A 12 2.47 -5.58 2.41
N ILE A 13 1.24 -5.84 1.96
CA ILE A 13 0.26 -4.82 1.58
C ILE A 13 -1.10 -5.15 2.17
N CYS A 14 -1.79 -4.13 2.67
CA CYS A 14 -3.18 -4.16 3.10
C CYS A 14 -4.00 -3.09 2.37
N VAL A 15 -5.28 -3.35 2.14
CA VAL A 15 -6.22 -2.32 1.65
C VAL A 15 -7.28 -2.04 2.72
N LYS A 16 -7.30 -0.79 3.19
CA LYS A 16 -8.26 -0.30 4.17
C LYS A 16 -9.40 0.41 3.45
N ASN A 17 -10.58 -0.19 3.52
CA ASN A 17 -11.80 0.38 2.93
C ASN A 17 -12.32 1.55 3.76
N SER A 18 -12.54 2.72 3.13
CA SER A 18 -13.02 3.92 3.83
C SER A 18 -14.39 3.77 4.47
N GLY A 19 -15.33 3.09 3.81
CA GLY A 19 -16.69 2.88 4.32
C GLY A 19 -16.74 2.04 5.60
N LYS A 20 -15.86 1.04 5.71
CA LYS A 20 -15.77 0.20 6.93
C LYS A 20 -15.12 0.95 8.10
N PHE A 21 -14.12 1.80 7.81
CA PHE A 21 -13.27 2.42 8.83
C PHE A 21 -13.54 3.90 9.06
N THR A 22 -14.59 4.46 8.43
CA THR A 22 -14.99 5.87 8.55
C THR A 22 -13.82 6.83 8.27
N THR A 23 -13.02 6.53 7.23
CA THR A 23 -11.94 7.41 6.77
C THR A 23 -12.37 8.17 5.51
N ARG A 24 -11.71 9.31 5.25
CA ARG A 24 -12.02 10.14 4.08
C ARG A 24 -11.76 9.42 2.74
N TYR A 25 -10.69 8.61 2.69
CA TYR A 25 -10.26 7.88 1.51
C TYR A 25 -9.93 6.43 1.88
N PRO A 26 -10.12 5.46 0.97
CA PRO A 26 -9.50 4.15 1.11
C PRO A 26 -7.98 4.28 0.99
N THR A 27 -7.24 3.40 1.67
CA THR A 27 -5.77 3.43 1.67
C THR A 27 -5.18 2.10 1.23
N VAL A 28 -4.07 2.18 0.49
CA VAL A 28 -3.10 1.08 0.33
C VAL A 28 -2.04 1.27 1.41
N GLU A 29 -1.90 0.30 2.30
CA GLU A 29 -1.04 0.37 3.47
C GLU A 29 0.06 -0.69 3.39
N PHE A 30 1.31 -0.26 3.35
CA PHE A 30 2.48 -1.11 3.36
C PHE A 30 2.88 -1.49 4.79
N GLN A 31 3.30 -2.72 4.98
CA GLN A 31 3.67 -3.31 6.26
C GLN A 31 5.18 -3.45 6.39
N GLU A 32 5.67 -3.86 7.57
CA GLU A 32 7.11 -3.99 7.89
C GLU A 32 7.88 -4.90 6.91
N ALA A 33 7.22 -5.90 6.31
CA ALA A 33 7.84 -6.77 5.32
C ALA A 33 8.01 -6.12 3.93
N ALA A 34 7.56 -4.88 3.73
CA ALA A 34 7.76 -4.18 2.47
C ALA A 34 9.18 -3.63 2.34
N HIS A 35 9.78 -3.83 1.16
CA HIS A 35 11.14 -3.35 0.85
C HIS A 35 11.14 -1.88 0.43
N LEU A 36 10.61 -1.01 1.30
CA LEU A 36 10.47 0.43 1.07
C LEU A 36 11.20 1.26 2.13
N ASP A 37 11.89 0.61 3.06
CA ASP A 37 12.52 1.19 4.24
C ASP A 37 13.96 1.66 3.99
N GLU A 38 14.43 1.65 2.74
CA GLU A 38 15.71 2.26 2.38
C GLU A 38 15.70 3.77 2.70
N GLY A 39 16.56 4.19 3.63
CA GLY A 39 16.74 5.59 4.01
C GLY A 39 16.25 5.90 5.42
N GLY A 40 15.84 7.15 5.65
CA GLY A 40 15.41 7.62 6.99
C GLY A 40 13.90 7.66 7.20
N ILE A 41 13.10 7.61 6.13
CA ILE A 41 11.64 7.67 6.17
C ILE A 41 11.06 7.14 4.86
N TRP A 42 9.89 6.52 4.93
CA TRP A 42 9.16 6.01 3.78
C TRP A 42 7.64 6.19 3.96
N PRO A 43 6.88 6.35 2.86
CA PRO A 43 5.43 6.48 2.92
C PRO A 43 4.77 5.12 3.16
N ALA A 44 4.19 4.92 4.36
CA ALA A 44 3.52 3.68 4.72
C ALA A 44 2.08 3.57 4.17
N PRO A 45 1.23 4.63 4.18
CA PRO A 45 -0.07 4.58 3.51
C PRO A 45 -0.20 5.57 2.34
N TYR A 46 -0.83 5.11 1.24
CA TYR A 46 -1.28 5.96 0.14
C TYR A 46 -2.80 6.08 0.17
N ALA A 47 -3.32 7.32 0.23
CA ALA A 47 -4.75 7.60 0.12
C ALA A 47 -5.19 7.62 -1.35
N LEU A 48 -6.25 6.87 -1.66
CA LEU A 48 -6.83 6.80 -2.99
C LEU A 48 -8.00 7.78 -3.09
N GLN A 49 -7.79 8.91 -3.75
CA GLN A 49 -8.82 9.95 -3.91
C GLN A 49 -9.73 9.67 -5.11
N GLU A 50 -9.15 9.57 -6.30
CA GLU A 50 -9.86 9.34 -7.56
C GLU A 50 -9.08 8.31 -8.40
N GLY A 51 -9.80 7.47 -9.13
CA GLY A 51 -9.21 6.53 -10.09
C GLY A 51 -8.66 7.29 -11.29
N SER A 52 -7.37 7.64 -11.24
CA SER A 52 -6.65 8.26 -12.35
C SER A 52 -5.52 7.34 -12.80
N PRO A 53 -5.21 7.28 -14.11
CA PRO A 53 -4.10 6.46 -14.62
C PRO A 53 -2.77 6.79 -13.96
N ALA A 54 -2.53 8.06 -13.61
CA ALA A 54 -1.32 8.49 -12.92
C ALA A 54 -1.25 7.93 -11.48
N GLY A 55 -2.37 7.98 -10.75
CA GLY A 55 -2.47 7.42 -9.40
C GLY A 55 -2.30 5.90 -9.40
N GLU A 56 -2.96 5.20 -10.33
CA GLU A 56 -2.82 3.75 -10.51
C GLU A 56 -1.39 3.36 -10.85
N GLY A 57 -0.75 4.10 -11.77
CA GLY A 57 0.64 3.90 -12.14
C GLY A 57 1.59 4.06 -10.95
N LYS A 58 1.39 5.10 -10.12
CA LYS A 58 2.22 5.31 -8.94
C LYS A 58 2.04 4.20 -7.91
N VAL A 59 0.81 3.77 -7.64
CA VAL A 59 0.55 2.64 -6.72
C VAL A 59 1.20 1.36 -7.25
N ALA A 60 1.08 1.06 -8.54
CA ALA A 60 1.67 -0.14 -9.13
C ALA A 60 3.21 -0.14 -9.06
N GLU A 61 3.86 1.01 -9.25
CA GLU A 61 5.31 1.16 -9.09
C GLU A 61 5.75 0.86 -7.64
N VAL A 62 5.07 1.46 -6.66
CA VAL A 62 5.42 1.28 -5.24
C VAL A 62 5.11 -0.14 -4.77
N VAL A 63 4.03 -0.76 -5.25
CA VAL A 63 3.70 -2.17 -4.96
C VAL A 63 4.76 -3.12 -5.50
N LYS A 64 5.32 -2.86 -6.69
CA LYS A 64 6.43 -3.66 -7.22
C LYS A 64 7.67 -3.51 -6.36
N ALA A 65 8.04 -2.28 -6.00
CA ALA A 65 9.18 -2.02 -5.13
C ALA A 65 9.02 -2.71 -3.76
N ALA A 66 7.84 -2.64 -3.16
CA ALA A 66 7.55 -3.26 -1.86
C ALA A 66 7.76 -4.77 -1.81
N ALA A 67 7.70 -5.47 -2.95
CA ALA A 67 7.77 -6.93 -3.03
C ALA A 67 9.05 -7.44 -3.74
N SER A 68 10.03 -6.57 -4.02
CA SER A 68 11.22 -6.88 -4.83
C SER A 68 12.40 -7.40 -4.02
#